data_AF-Q8PCN9-F1
#
_entry.id   AF-Q8PCN9-F1
#
_cell.length_a   1.000
_cell.length_b   1.000
_cell.length_c   1.000
_cell.angle_alpha   90.00
_cell.angle_beta   90.00
_cell.angle_gamma   90.00
#
_symmetry.space_group_name_H-M   'P 1'
#
loop_
_entity.id
_entity.type
_entity.pdbx_description
1 polymer ?
#
loop_
_entity_poly.entity_id
_entity_poly.type
_entity_poly.pdbx_seq_one_letter_code
_entity_poly.pdbx_strand_id
1 'polypeptide(L)'
;MLSGVLCLACLPALAAAQDAGTSSSKVGIDPVTGKLRALTAEESAALDRQAAAAPAARSAQRSAVPQTEAAALATERRLPNGTIARKLPATQMSSLVATRQADGRLVIEHSEDATTPPAHAEHGALPHE
;
A
#
# COMPACT_ATOMS: atom_id res chain seq x y z
N MET A 1 -45.87 49.33 -14.58
CA MET A 1 -45.91 48.04 -13.86
C MET A 1 -44.54 47.38 -14.09
N LEU A 2 -43.49 47.81 -13.39
CA LEU A 2 -43.00 47.32 -12.09
C LEU A 2 -42.76 45.80 -12.06
N SER A 3 -41.49 45.44 -11.81
CA SER A 3 -40.97 44.30 -11.04
C SER A 3 -41.51 42.89 -11.32
N GLY A 4 -40.68 41.85 -11.45
CA GLY A 4 -39.54 41.63 -10.59
C GLY A 4 -38.58 40.56 -11.13
N VAL A 5 -37.31 40.93 -11.07
CA VAL A 5 -36.18 40.04 -10.91
C VAL A 5 -36.42 39.21 -9.65
N LEU A 6 -36.72 37.92 -9.79
CA LEU A 6 -36.65 36.99 -8.65
C LEU A 6 -35.24 36.40 -8.62
N CYS A 7 -34.43 37.01 -7.77
CA CYS A 7 -33.13 36.53 -7.33
C CYS A 7 -33.28 35.15 -6.67
N LEU A 8 -32.88 34.08 -7.36
CA LEU A 8 -32.61 32.77 -6.75
C LEU A 8 -31.12 32.66 -6.42
N ALA A 9 -30.64 33.62 -5.61
CA ALA A 9 -29.39 33.49 -4.88
C ALA A 9 -29.72 32.99 -3.47
N CYS A 10 -29.71 31.67 -3.26
CA CYS A 10 -29.38 31.00 -2.00
C CYS A 10 -29.64 29.49 -2.12
N LEU A 11 -28.74 28.77 -2.78
CA LEU A 11 -28.42 27.41 -2.36
C LEU A 11 -26.90 27.33 -2.21
N PRO A 12 -26.35 27.46 -1.00
CA PRO A 12 -24.98 27.05 -0.78
C PRO A 12 -24.95 25.53 -0.91
N ALA A 13 -24.24 25.09 -1.94
CA ALA A 13 -23.47 23.86 -2.02
C ALA A 13 -23.61 22.92 -0.80
N LEU A 14 -24.47 21.91 -0.93
CA LEU A 14 -24.25 20.65 -0.24
C LEU A 14 -23.73 19.63 -1.26
N ALA A 15 -22.60 19.99 -1.87
CA ALA A 15 -21.71 19.01 -2.47
C ALA A 15 -21.03 18.24 -1.33
N ALA A 16 -21.79 17.39 -0.64
CA ALA A 16 -21.21 16.29 0.10
C ALA A 16 -20.73 15.27 -0.94
N ALA A 17 -19.61 15.60 -1.58
CA ALA A 17 -18.76 14.58 -2.18
C ALA A 17 -18.45 13.63 -1.03
N GLN A 18 -19.12 12.48 -1.03
CA GLN A 18 -18.71 11.38 -0.17
C GLN A 18 -17.36 10.96 -0.71
N ASP A 19 -16.32 11.51 -0.09
CA ASP A 19 -14.95 11.08 -0.26
C ASP A 19 -14.91 9.62 0.19
N ALA A 20 -15.11 8.70 -0.75
CA ALA A 20 -14.73 7.31 -0.63
C ALA A 20 -13.19 7.22 -0.67
N GLY A 21 -12.52 8.07 0.11
CA GLY A 21 -11.13 7.97 0.44
C GLY A 21 -11.00 6.91 1.52
N THR A 22 -10.22 5.87 1.22
CA THR A 22 -9.50 5.03 2.19
C THR A 22 -9.85 5.32 3.65
N SER A 23 -10.58 4.41 4.31
CA SER A 23 -10.88 4.47 5.75
C SER A 23 -9.57 4.52 6.54
N SER A 24 -9.05 5.72 6.74
CA SER A 24 -7.84 6.01 7.49
C SER A 24 -8.19 7.05 8.54
N SER A 25 -7.87 6.76 9.80
CA SER A 25 -8.08 7.70 10.89
C SER A 25 -6.87 8.62 10.96
N LYS A 26 -7.10 9.94 10.84
CA LYS A 26 -6.07 10.98 10.99
C LYS A 26 -6.16 11.53 12.41
N VAL A 27 -5.07 11.44 13.18
CA VAL A 27 -4.96 12.01 14.53
C VAL A 27 -3.62 12.69 14.69
N GLY A 28 -3.62 13.88 15.29
CA GLY A 28 -2.42 14.68 15.51
C GLY A 28 -1.84 14.35 16.87
N ILE A 29 -0.54 14.54 17.03
CA ILE A 29 0.12 14.45 18.33
C ILE A 29 0.48 15.87 18.76
N ASP A 30 0.04 16.28 19.94
CA ASP A 30 0.48 17.54 20.54
C ASP A 30 1.98 17.43 20.90
N PRO A 31 2.84 18.32 20.38
CA PRO A 31 4.28 18.23 20.61
C PRO A 31 4.70 18.54 22.06
N VAL A 32 3.87 19.24 22.83
CA VAL A 32 4.17 19.60 24.22
C VAL A 32 3.70 18.50 25.18
N THR A 33 2.51 17.97 24.95
CA THR A 33 1.87 17.00 25.87
C THR A 33 1.99 15.55 25.41
N GLY A 34 2.35 15.30 24.15
CA GLY A 34 2.39 13.97 23.55
C GLY A 34 1.01 13.32 23.37
N LYS A 35 -0.07 14.03 23.69
CA LYS A 35 -1.43 13.49 23.64
C LYS A 35 -2.00 13.57 22.24
N LEU A 36 -2.92 12.64 21.97
CA LEU A 36 -3.71 12.65 20.75
C LEU A 36 -4.64 13.86 20.74
N ARG A 37 -4.61 14.62 19.65
CA ARG A 37 -5.50 15.75 19.38
C ARG A 37 -6.11 15.63 17.99
N ALA A 38 -7.24 16.29 17.79
CA ALA A 38 -7.78 16.49 16.45
C ALA A 38 -6.78 17.32 15.60
N LEU A 39 -6.67 16.98 14.33
CA LEU A 39 -5.94 17.81 13.37
C LEU A 39 -6.75 19.06 13.08
N THR A 40 -6.06 20.17 12.82
CA THR A 40 -6.72 21.34 12.24
C THR A 40 -7.07 21.06 10.77
N ALA A 41 -7.93 21.92 10.19
CA ALA A 41 -8.33 21.79 8.79
C ALA A 41 -7.13 21.94 7.84
N GLU A 42 -6.21 22.85 8.17
CA GLU A 42 -5.00 23.12 7.39
C GLU A 42 -4.04 21.93 7.42
N GLU A 43 -3.85 21.32 8.59
CA GLU A 43 -3.00 20.14 8.77
C GLU A 43 -3.56 18.93 8.01
N SER A 44 -4.88 18.75 8.08
CA SER A 44 -5.57 17.68 7.35
C SER A 44 -5.40 17.84 5.84
N ALA A 45 -5.61 19.06 5.32
CA ALA A 45 -5.42 19.37 3.90
C ALA A 45 -3.95 19.27 3.46
N ALA A 46 -2.99 19.51 4.35
CA ALA A 46 -1.57 19.28 4.07
C ALA A 46 -1.25 17.78 3.94
N LEU A 47 -1.80 16.95 4.84
CA LEU A 47 -1.66 15.49 4.78
C LEU A 47 -2.31 14.91 3.52
N ASP A 48 -3.47 15.41 3.12
CA ASP A 48 -4.13 14.97 1.88
C ASP A 48 -3.30 15.31 0.64
N ARG A 49 -2.72 16.51 0.60
CA ARG A 49 -1.77 16.88 -0.48
C ARG A 49 -0.51 16.03 -0.45
N GLN A 50 0.03 15.70 0.71
CA GLN A 50 1.18 14.82 0.83
C GLN A 50 0.87 13.39 0.37
N ALA A 51 -0.29 12.85 0.73
CA ALA A 51 -0.74 11.54 0.29
C ALA A 51 -0.93 11.50 -1.24
N ALA A 52 -1.53 12.54 -1.83
CA ALA A 52 -1.73 12.65 -3.27
C ALA A 52 -0.41 12.89 -4.03
N ALA A 53 0.54 13.62 -3.44
CA ALA A 53 1.84 13.91 -4.05
C ALA A 53 2.90 12.83 -3.81
N ALA A 54 2.65 11.88 -2.91
CA ALA A 54 3.51 10.73 -2.72
C ALA A 54 3.45 9.86 -3.98
N PRO A 55 4.53 9.77 -4.77
CA PRO A 55 4.54 8.85 -5.90
C PRO A 55 4.46 7.46 -5.29
N ALA A 56 3.46 6.67 -5.68
CA ALA A 56 3.42 5.23 -5.40
C ALA A 56 4.78 4.56 -5.75
N ALA A 57 5.50 5.14 -6.72
CA ALA A 57 6.84 4.78 -7.12
C ALA A 57 7.91 4.92 -6.01
N ARG A 58 7.88 5.92 -5.11
CA ARG A 58 8.97 6.15 -4.14
C ARG A 58 9.08 5.06 -3.07
N SER A 59 7.97 4.39 -2.76
CA SER A 59 7.94 3.18 -1.94
C SER A 59 8.51 1.98 -2.72
N ALA A 60 8.07 1.81 -3.98
CA ALA A 60 8.53 0.73 -4.87
C ALA A 60 10.03 0.82 -5.20
N GLN A 61 10.61 2.02 -5.29
CA GLN A 61 12.00 2.23 -5.69
C GLN A 61 13.00 1.98 -4.55
N ARG A 62 12.61 2.18 -3.29
CA ARG A 62 13.51 1.95 -2.14
C ARG A 62 13.63 0.46 -1.79
N SER A 63 12.68 -0.34 -2.26
CA SER A 63 12.62 -1.80 -2.06
C SER A 63 12.33 -2.54 -3.36
N ALA A 64 12.93 -2.12 -4.49
CA ALA A 64 12.73 -2.84 -5.74
C ALA A 64 13.21 -4.29 -5.56
N VAL A 65 12.25 -5.20 -5.46
CA VAL A 65 12.44 -6.65 -5.38
C VAL A 65 12.73 -7.12 -6.80
N PRO A 66 13.83 -7.87 -7.04
CA PRO A 66 14.11 -8.44 -8.35
C PRO A 66 12.95 -9.34 -8.78
N GLN A 67 12.44 -9.16 -10.00
CA GLN A 67 11.33 -9.98 -10.48
C GLN A 67 11.79 -11.36 -10.98
N THR A 68 13.07 -11.53 -11.26
CA THR A 68 13.65 -12.76 -11.84
C THR A 68 14.93 -13.17 -11.12
N GLU A 69 15.32 -14.44 -11.26
CA GLU A 69 16.58 -14.96 -10.71
C GLU A 69 17.80 -14.21 -11.30
N ALA A 70 17.79 -13.92 -12.59
CA ALA A 70 18.87 -13.17 -13.25
C ALA A 70 19.01 -11.75 -12.67
N ALA A 71 17.89 -11.08 -12.41
CA ALA A 71 17.90 -9.77 -11.75
C ALA A 71 18.37 -9.88 -10.29
N ALA A 72 18.07 -10.99 -9.59
CA ALA A 72 18.57 -11.23 -8.24
C ALA A 72 20.09 -11.42 -8.22
N LEU A 73 20.67 -12.17 -9.17
CA LEU A 73 22.12 -12.31 -9.31
C LEU A 73 22.83 -10.96 -9.49
N ALA A 74 22.23 -10.03 -10.23
CA ALA A 74 22.76 -8.67 -10.38
C ALA A 74 22.79 -7.86 -9.08
N THR A 75 22.13 -8.32 -8.00
CA THR A 75 22.14 -7.66 -6.67
C THR A 75 23.17 -8.24 -5.71
N GLU A 76 23.98 -9.21 -6.14
CA GLU A 76 25.00 -9.82 -5.30
C GLU A 76 26.04 -8.82 -4.83
N ARG A 77 26.31 -8.82 -3.53
CA ARG A 77 27.37 -8.04 -2.91
C ARG A 77 28.15 -8.89 -1.94
N ARG A 78 29.47 -8.87 -2.09
CA ARG A 78 30.38 -9.52 -1.15
C ARG A 78 30.54 -8.67 0.11
N LEU A 79 30.39 -9.29 1.26
CA LEU A 79 30.56 -8.68 2.56
C LEU A 79 32.00 -8.89 3.08
N PRO A 80 32.49 -8.05 4.01
CA PRO A 80 33.85 -8.16 4.56
C PRO A 80 34.13 -9.50 5.26
N ASN A 81 33.09 -10.19 5.74
CA ASN A 81 33.17 -11.52 6.35
C ASN A 81 33.26 -12.67 5.33
N GLY A 82 33.35 -12.37 4.03
CA GLY A 82 33.44 -13.37 2.96
C GLY A 82 32.09 -13.93 2.47
N THR A 83 30.97 -13.57 3.09
CA THR A 83 29.63 -14.00 2.65
C THR A 83 29.11 -13.17 1.47
N ILE A 84 28.14 -13.72 0.72
CA ILE A 84 27.44 -13.02 -0.36
C ILE A 84 26.03 -12.67 0.11
N ALA A 85 25.69 -11.40 0.06
CA ALA A 85 24.33 -10.92 0.23
C ALA A 85 23.67 -10.76 -1.14
N ARG A 86 22.46 -11.33 -1.29
CA ARG A 86 21.65 -11.24 -2.51
C ARG A 86 20.21 -10.95 -2.13
N LYS A 87 19.50 -10.15 -2.93
CA LYS A 87 18.05 -9.98 -2.76
C LYS A 87 17.33 -11.24 -3.25
N LEU A 88 16.29 -11.66 -2.53
CA LEU A 88 15.43 -12.76 -2.96
C LEU A 88 14.56 -12.30 -4.14
N PRO A 89 14.47 -13.07 -5.24
CA PRO A 89 13.58 -12.73 -6.34
C PRO A 89 12.11 -12.95 -5.96
N ALA A 90 11.23 -12.19 -6.58
CA ALA A 90 9.78 -12.25 -6.35
C ALA A 90 9.19 -13.64 -6.64
N THR A 91 9.78 -14.40 -7.57
CA THR A 91 9.37 -15.78 -7.88
C THR A 91 9.51 -16.75 -6.70
N GLN A 92 10.36 -16.43 -5.72
CA GLN A 92 10.54 -17.22 -4.50
C GLN A 92 9.76 -16.62 -3.30
N MET A 93 9.04 -15.52 -3.49
CA MET A 93 8.21 -14.89 -2.46
C MET A 93 6.75 -15.30 -2.62
N SER A 94 6.04 -15.49 -1.51
CA SER A 94 4.58 -15.66 -1.56
C SER A 94 3.90 -14.32 -1.81
N SER A 95 3.02 -14.26 -2.80
CA SER A 95 2.20 -13.07 -3.12
C SER A 95 0.77 -13.29 -2.64
N LEU A 96 0.21 -12.31 -1.93
CA LEU A 96 -1.18 -12.33 -1.45
C LEU A 96 -1.91 -11.07 -1.95
N VAL A 97 -3.14 -11.24 -2.41
CA VAL A 97 -4.02 -10.14 -2.80
C VAL A 97 -5.19 -10.10 -1.82
N ALA A 98 -5.45 -8.91 -1.27
CA ALA A 98 -6.60 -8.65 -0.44
C ALA A 98 -7.65 -7.86 -1.23
N THR A 99 -8.80 -8.49 -1.48
CA THR A 99 -9.93 -7.88 -2.18
C THR A 99 -11.04 -7.56 -1.20
N ARG A 100 -11.52 -6.31 -1.21
CA ARG A 100 -12.72 -5.93 -0.48
C ARG A 100 -13.95 -6.25 -1.31
N GLN A 101 -14.82 -7.10 -0.79
CA GLN A 101 -16.10 -7.45 -1.41
C GLN A 101 -17.15 -6.36 -1.16
N ALA A 102 -18.24 -6.40 -1.95
CA ALA A 102 -19.33 -5.44 -1.86
C ALA A 102 -20.09 -5.48 -0.52
N ASP A 103 -20.03 -6.62 0.19
CA ASP A 103 -20.57 -6.80 1.54
C ASP A 103 -19.65 -6.26 2.65
N GLY A 104 -18.50 -5.67 2.28
CA GLY A 104 -17.51 -5.09 3.19
C GLY A 104 -16.48 -6.07 3.72
N ARG A 105 -16.58 -7.37 3.43
CA ARG A 105 -15.59 -8.38 3.85
C ARG A 105 -14.28 -8.24 3.08
N LEU A 106 -13.17 -8.63 3.70
CA LEU A 106 -11.87 -8.76 3.05
C LEU A 106 -11.60 -10.23 2.76
N VAL A 107 -11.32 -10.55 1.50
CA VAL A 107 -10.86 -11.87 1.07
C VAL A 107 -9.40 -11.77 0.69
N ILE A 108 -8.58 -12.67 1.26
CA ILE A 108 -7.14 -12.74 1.03
C ILE A 108 -6.85 -14.04 0.30
N GLU A 109 -6.26 -13.95 -0.87
CA GLU A 109 -5.95 -15.08 -1.74
C GLU A 109 -4.49 -15.03 -2.19
N HIS A 110 -3.92 -16.20 -2.52
CA HIS A 110 -2.63 -16.26 -3.18
C HIS A 110 -2.76 -15.79 -4.62
N SER A 111 -1.85 -14.90 -5.05
CA SER A 111 -1.80 -14.46 -6.45
C SER A 111 -1.26 -15.59 -7.32
N GLU A 112 -1.99 -15.98 -8.37
CA GLU A 112 -1.62 -17.09 -9.27
C GLU A 112 -0.40 -16.79 -10.18
N ASP A 113 0.19 -15.60 -10.10
CA ASP A 113 1.41 -15.22 -10.83
C ASP A 113 2.65 -16.07 -10.47
N ALA A 114 2.57 -16.89 -9.43
CA ALA A 114 3.58 -17.92 -9.18
C ALA A 114 3.35 -19.13 -10.12
N THR A 115 3.65 -18.96 -11.40
CA THR A 115 3.83 -20.10 -12.31
C THR A 115 5.14 -20.81 -11.95
N THR A 116 5.11 -21.59 -10.88
CA THR A 116 6.10 -22.63 -10.62
C THR A 116 5.31 -23.82 -10.06
N PRO A 117 5.19 -24.92 -10.82
CA PRO A 117 4.56 -26.12 -10.28
C PRO A 117 5.33 -26.56 -9.03
N PRO A 118 4.66 -27.10 -8.00
CA PRO A 118 5.35 -27.65 -6.86
C PRO A 118 6.22 -28.80 -7.34
N ALA A 119 7.53 -28.57 -7.44
CA ALA A 119 8.50 -29.64 -7.43
C ALA A 119 8.43 -30.24 -6.02
N HIS A 120 7.50 -31.19 -5.86
CA HIS A 120 7.59 -32.18 -4.81
C HIS A 120 8.93 -32.90 -5.01
N ALA A 121 9.99 -32.35 -4.41
CA ALA A 121 11.14 -33.15 -4.05
C ALA A 121 10.61 -34.15 -3.03
N GLU A 122 10.32 -35.37 -3.49
CA GLU A 122 10.19 -36.52 -2.61
C GLU A 122 11.40 -36.49 -1.68
N HIS A 123 11.14 -36.16 -0.42
CA HIS A 123 12.12 -36.37 0.63
C HIS A 123 12.37 -37.86 0.65
N GLY A 124 13.56 -38.24 0.17
CA GLY A 124 14.04 -39.61 0.20
C GLY A 124 13.77 -40.19 1.58
N ALA A 125 13.10 -41.33 1.58
CA ALA A 125 12.85 -42.12 2.77
C ALA A 125 14.16 -42.27 3.55
N LEU A 126 14.14 -41.87 4.82
CA LEU A 126 15.19 -42.25 5.75
C LEU A 126 15.15 -43.78 5.87
N PRO A 127 16.29 -44.48 5.72
CA PRO A 127 16.31 -45.92 5.89
C PRO A 127 15.99 -46.26 7.35
N HIS A 128 14.91 -47.02 7.54
CA HIS A 128 14.71 -47.79 8.75
C HIS A 128 15.22 -49.21 8.47
N GLU A 129 16.07 -49.67 9.40
CA GLU A 129 16.75 -50.96 9.51
C GLU A 129 16.00 -52.23 9.03
#